data_AF-A0A9E2M0Y9-F1
#
_entry.id   AF-A0A9E2M0Y9-F1
#
_cell.length_a   1.000
_cell.length_b   1.000
_cell.length_c   1.000
_cell.angle_alpha   90.00
_cell.angle_beta   90.00
_cell.angle_gamma   90.00
#
_symmetry.space_group_name_H-M   'P 1'
#
loop_
_entity.id
_entity.type
_entity.pdbx_description
1 polymer ?
#
loop_
_entity_poly.entity_id
_entity_poly.type
_entity_poly.pdbx_seq_one_letter_code
_entity_poly.pdbx_strand_id
1 'polypeptide(L)' 'MEGKSKGKLLKVKPPTDYPSEEGCYLRGNHFSPVAVVIMLNYPREQTPPEIEQLVRVAIEKGAALAGTLQTSNIGYLEMQ' A
#
# COMPACT_ATOMS: atom_id res chain seq x y z
N MET A 1 23.14 22.15 -19.54
CA MET A 1 22.06 21.63 -18.65
C MET A 1 22.05 20.12 -18.82
N GLU A 2 22.68 19.42 -17.89
CA GLU A 2 22.96 17.98 -18.00
C GLU A 2 21.67 17.19 -17.70
N GLY A 3 21.11 16.56 -18.73
CA GLY A 3 19.96 15.68 -18.59
C GLY A 3 20.39 14.41 -17.87
N LYS A 4 20.09 14.30 -16.56
CA LYS A 4 20.22 13.04 -15.83
C LYS A 4 19.44 11.95 -16.54
N SER A 5 20.15 11.01 -17.17
CA SER A 5 19.59 9.75 -17.65
C SER A 5 18.87 9.09 -16.47
N LYS A 6 17.54 8.96 -16.55
CA LYS A 6 16.78 8.19 -15.56
C LYS A 6 17.29 6.76 -15.65
N GLY A 7 18.06 6.33 -14.65
CA GLY A 7 18.60 4.98 -14.58
C GLY A 7 17.50 3.95 -14.86
N LYS A 8 17.80 2.97 -15.73
CA LYS A 8 16.86 1.93 -16.16
C LYS A 8 16.33 1.20 -14.92
N LEU A 9 15.06 1.41 -14.57
CA LEU A 9 14.43 0.72 -13.44
C LEU A 9 14.21 -0.76 -13.82
N LEU A 10 14.88 -1.66 -13.11
CA LEU A 10 14.72 -3.10 -13.26
C LEU A 10 13.44 -3.54 -12.54
N LYS A 11 12.38 -3.77 -13.29
CA LYS A 11 11.11 -4.29 -12.75
C LYS A 11 11.13 -5.81 -12.79
N VAL A 12 10.88 -6.44 -11.65
CA VAL A 12 10.72 -7.90 -11.52
C VAL A 12 9.24 -8.20 -11.43
N LYS A 13 8.78 -9.24 -12.15
CA LYS A 13 7.39 -9.67 -12.08
C LYS A 13 7.10 -10.24 -10.68
N PRO A 14 6.09 -9.73 -9.96
CA PRO A 14 5.70 -10.29 -8.67
C PRO A 14 5.22 -11.75 -8.81
N PRO A 15 5.29 -12.54 -7.74
CA PRO A 15 4.65 -13.86 -7.66
C PRO A 15 3.15 -13.80 -8.03
N THR A 16 2.60 -14.89 -8.56
CA THR A 16 1.19 -14.97 -8.96
C THR A 16 0.24 -14.76 -7.77
N ASP A 17 0.67 -15.19 -6.59
CA ASP A 17 -0.05 -15.08 -5.33
C ASP A 17 0.15 -13.73 -4.63
N TYR A 18 0.90 -12.78 -5.21
CA TYR A 18 1.16 -11.49 -4.55
C TYR A 18 -0.05 -10.53 -4.57
N PRO A 19 -0.30 -9.83 -3.44
CA PRO A 19 0.11 -10.15 -2.07
C PRO A 19 -0.57 -11.42 -1.53
N SER A 20 0.23 -12.28 -0.90
CA SER A 20 -0.17 -13.62 -0.43
C SER A 20 -1.04 -13.57 0.83
N GLU A 21 -0.93 -12.50 1.61
CA GLU A 21 -1.68 -12.31 2.86
C GLU A 21 -3.05 -11.69 2.61
N GLU A 22 -4.08 -12.20 3.28
CA GLU A 22 -5.40 -11.56 3.32
C GLU A 22 -5.39 -10.35 4.25
N GLY A 23 -6.14 -9.29 3.91
CA GLY A 23 -6.18 -8.09 4.74
C GLY A 23 -6.96 -6.92 4.14
N CYS A 24 -7.11 -5.84 4.91
CA CYS A 24 -7.73 -4.59 4.49
C CYS A 24 -6.74 -3.68 3.73
N TYR A 25 -6.57 -3.99 2.46
CA TYR A 25 -5.79 -3.17 1.54
C TYR A 25 -6.39 -3.20 0.13
N LEU A 26 -6.09 -2.17 -0.65
CA LEU A 26 -6.34 -2.07 -2.08
C LEU A 26 -5.05 -2.30 -2.86
N ARG A 27 -5.17 -2.93 -4.02
CA ARG A 27 -4.05 -3.20 -4.93
C ARG A 27 -4.07 -2.19 -6.08
N GLY A 28 -2.89 -1.70 -6.46
CA GLY A 28 -2.69 -0.78 -7.56
C GLY A 28 -1.70 -1.34 -8.57
N ASN A 29 -0.76 -0.50 -9.03
CA ASN A 29 0.26 -0.95 -9.96
C ASN A 29 1.33 -1.76 -9.23
N HIS A 30 1.35 -3.08 -9.38
CA HIS A 30 2.32 -3.94 -8.69
C HIS A 30 3.79 -3.65 -9.04
N PHE A 31 4.07 -2.92 -10.13
CA PHE A 31 5.42 -2.47 -10.47
C PHE A 31 5.76 -1.11 -9.86
N SER A 32 4.83 -0.45 -9.18
CA SER A 32 5.12 0.77 -8.45
C SER A 32 6.07 0.48 -7.27
N PRO A 33 7.06 1.34 -7.01
CA PRO A 33 7.96 1.18 -5.88
C PRO A 33 7.35 1.65 -4.54
N VAL A 34 6.11 2.14 -4.54
CA VAL A 34 5.49 2.78 -3.37
C VAL A 34 4.37 1.90 -2.81
N ALA A 35 4.40 1.66 -1.50
CA ALA A 35 3.28 1.12 -0.74
C ALA A 35 2.91 2.10 0.38
N VAL A 36 1.61 2.19 0.71
CA VAL A 36 1.09 3.13 1.71
C VAL A 36 0.40 2.37 2.83
N VAL A 37 0.84 2.60 4.07
CA VAL A 37 0.21 2.06 5.28
C VAL A 37 -0.37 3.22 6.06
N ILE A 38 -1.65 3.14 6.40
CA ILE A 38 -2.31 4.11 7.28
C ILE A 38 -2.54 3.45 8.62
N MET A 39 -1.82 3.92 9.63
CA MET A 39 -1.93 3.38 10.97
C MET A 39 -3.14 3.98 11.69
N LEU A 40 -4.10 3.14 12.03
CA LEU A 40 -5.32 3.54 12.72
C LEU A 40 -5.07 3.67 14.22
N ASN A 41 -5.43 4.82 14.77
CA ASN A 41 -5.53 5.09 16.21
C ASN A 41 -6.97 4.92 16.74
N TYR A 42 -7.89 4.46 15.89
CA TYR A 42 -9.29 4.19 16.22
C TYR A 42 -9.60 2.68 16.08
N PRO A 43 -10.66 2.19 16.75
CA PRO A 43 -11.28 0.92 16.39
C PRO A 43 -11.68 0.93 14.91
N ARG A 44 -11.58 -0.22 14.24
CA ARG A 44 -11.80 -0.32 12.78
C ARG A 44 -13.20 0.10 12.40
N GLU A 45 -14.16 -0.26 13.23
CA GLU A 45 -15.58 0.06 13.10
C GLU A 45 -15.87 1.57 13.24
N GLN A 46 -14.90 2.33 13.76
CA GLN A 46 -14.99 3.78 13.98
C GLN A 46 -14.03 4.55 13.07
N THR A 47 -13.48 3.89 12.04
CA THR A 47 -12.56 4.53 11.08
C THR A 47 -13.30 5.64 10.34
N PRO A 48 -12.81 6.90 10.39
CA PRO A 48 -13.42 7.99 9.65
C PRO A 48 -13.35 7.74 8.14
N PRO A 49 -14.39 8.10 7.34
CA PRO A 49 -14.39 7.91 5.90
C PRO A 49 -13.20 8.56 5.18
N GLU A 50 -12.63 9.63 5.75
CA GLU A 50 -11.46 10.31 5.22
C GLU A 50 -10.23 9.40 5.19
N ILE A 51 -10.11 8.46 6.13
CA ILE A 51 -9.01 7.49 6.16
C ILE A 51 -9.16 6.48 5.01
N GLU A 52 -10.38 6.03 4.71
CA GLU A 52 -10.64 5.19 3.55
C GLU A 52 -10.36 5.94 2.24
N GLN A 53 -10.67 7.24 2.19
CA GLN A 53 -10.33 8.10 1.06
C GLN A 53 -8.82 8.19 0.85
N LEU A 54 -8.01 8.25 1.92
CA LEU A 54 -6.55 8.23 1.80
C LEU A 54 -6.03 6.95 1.16
N VAL A 55 -6.59 5.78 1.55
CA VAL A 55 -6.26 4.49 0.92
C VAL A 55 -6.56 4.53 -0.59
N ARG A 56 -7.74 5.03 -0.96
CA ARG A 56 -8.17 5.13 -2.36
C ARG A 56 -7.28 6.05 -3.17
N VAL A 57 -7.02 7.27 -2.67
CA VAL A 57 -6.19 8.25 -3.37
C VAL A 57 -4.76 7.72 -3.54
N ALA A 58 -4.21 7.00 -2.56
CA ALA A 58 -2.89 6.39 -2.70
C ALA A 58 -2.79 5.45 -3.91
N ILE A 59 -3.80 4.61 -4.15
CA ILE A 59 -3.86 3.74 -5.33
C ILE A 59 -4.03 4.56 -6.61
N GLU A 60 -4.96 5.51 -6.62
CA GLU A 60 -5.20 6.37 -7.80
C GLU A 60 -3.97 7.19 -8.21
N LYS A 61 -3.12 7.56 -7.23
CA LYS A 61 -1.83 8.23 -7.47
C LYS A 61 -0.67 7.30 -7.81
N GLY A 62 -0.93 5.99 -7.86
CA GLY A 62 -0.01 5.00 -8.40
C GLY A 62 0.78 4.22 -7.36
N ALA A 63 0.31 4.10 -6.12
CA ALA A 63 0.87 3.12 -5.19
C ALA A 63 0.62 1.68 -5.71
N ALA A 64 1.52 0.76 -5.36
CA ALA A 64 1.35 -0.66 -5.61
C ALA A 64 0.31 -1.28 -4.69
N LEU A 65 0.29 -0.79 -3.45
CA LEU A 65 -0.53 -1.31 -2.35
C LEU A 65 -0.84 -0.16 -1.40
N ALA A 66 -2.08 -0.09 -0.92
CA ALA A 66 -2.46 0.86 0.12
C ALA A 66 -3.46 0.22 1.07
N GLY A 67 -3.33 0.39 2.37
CA GLY A 67 -4.26 -0.19 3.34
C GLY A 67 -4.15 0.40 4.73
N THR A 68 -5.03 -0.05 5.62
CA THR A 68 -5.07 0.37 7.02
C THR A 68 -4.45 -0.70 7.92
N LEU A 69 -3.82 -0.29 9.02
CA LEU A 69 -3.21 -1.19 10.00
C LEU A 69 -3.58 -0.78 11.43
N GLN A 70 -4.03 -1.74 12.25
CA GLN A 70 -4.22 -1.57 13.69
C GLN A 70 -3.12 -2.30 14.48
N THR A 71 -2.50 -1.63 15.46
CA THR A 71 -1.27 -2.09 16.12
C THR A 71 -1.49 -3.01 17.32
N SER A 72 -2.34 -4.03 17.26
CA SER A 72 -2.55 -4.87 18.46
C SER A 72 -2.61 -6.38 18.27
N ASN A 73 -2.16 -6.95 17.16
CA ASN A 73 -2.20 -8.40 17.05
C ASN A 73 -1.05 -8.93 16.18
N ILE A 74 0.11 -9.19 16.81
CA ILE A 74 1.25 -9.97 16.29
C ILE A 74 2.18 -9.19 15.32
N GLY A 75 3.49 -9.28 15.57
CA GLY A 75 4.57 -8.53 14.92
C GLY A 75 4.87 -8.94 13.47
N TYR A 76 3.85 -9.16 12.65
CA TYR A 76 3.95 -9.32 11.20
C TYR A 76 3.24 -8.14 10.53
N LEU A 77 3.86 -7.57 9.50
CA LEU A 77 3.28 -6.48 8.70
C LEU A 77 2.19 -7.04 7.78
N GLU A 78 1.06 -7.42 8.36
CA GLU A 78 -0.15 -7.75 7.63
C GLU A 78 -1.10 -6.56 7.75
N MET A 79 -1.45 -5.94 6.62
CA MET A 79 -2.47 -4.89 6.60
C MET A 79 -3.83 -5.54 6.81
N GLN A 80 -4.10 -6.03 8.02
CA GLN A 80 -5.39 -6.59 8.43
C GLN A 80 -6.36 -5.47 8.77
#